data_AF-A0A7X4IK24-F1
#
_entry.id   AF-A0A7X4IK24-F1
#
_cell.length_a   1.000
_cell.length_b   1.000
_cell.length_c   1.000
_cell.angle_alpha   90.00
_cell.angle_beta   90.00
_cell.angle_gamma   90.00
#
_symmetry.space_group_name_H-M   'P 1'
#
loop_
_entity.id
_entity.type
_entity.pdbx_description
1 polymer ?
#
loop_
_entity_poly.entity_id
_entity_poly.type
_entity_poly.pdbx_seq_one_letter_code
_entity_poly.pdbx_strand_id
1 'polypeptide(L)'
;MKTTISKLTSHDLNAVDELMIQHSQTMGFLPRKALRDYLEKGGVLGAKTGNDKLIAYLLYGIYPDRFRIAQLCVSKSFQGRGIAKQLLENLKD
;
A
#
# COMPACT_ATOMS: atom_id res chain seq x y z
N MET A 1 8.53 15.41 8.30
CA MET A 1 9.05 14.53 7.23
C MET A 1 8.04 14.54 6.10
N LYS A 2 8.45 14.82 4.86
CA LYS A 2 7.54 14.86 3.72
C LYS A 2 7.31 13.43 3.19
N THR A 3 6.05 13.05 3.03
CA THR A 3 5.62 11.79 2.42
C THR A 3 4.88 12.08 1.14
N THR A 4 5.13 11.29 0.11
CA THR A 4 4.44 11.39 -1.18
C THR A 4 3.57 10.16 -1.37
N ILE A 5 2.32 10.37 -1.78
CA ILE A 5 1.38 9.31 -2.12
C ILE A 5 1.36 9.14 -3.63
N SER A 6 1.46 7.89 -4.11
CA SER A 6 1.36 7.58 -5.54
C SER A 6 0.82 6.18 -5.78
N LYS A 7 0.30 5.94 -6.99
CA LYS A 7 0.01 4.57 -7.45
C LYS A 7 1.32 3.80 -7.58
N LEU A 8 1.34 2.59 -7.07
CA LEU A 8 2.47 1.67 -7.23
C LEU A 8 2.26 0.80 -8.47
N THR A 9 3.37 0.34 -9.04
CA THR A 9 3.38 -0.50 -10.25
C THR A 9 4.05 -1.84 -9.97
N SER A 10 4.08 -2.73 -10.95
CA SER A 10 4.78 -4.01 -10.84
C SER A 10 6.28 -3.87 -10.48
N HIS A 11 6.90 -2.72 -10.75
CA HIS A 11 8.27 -2.41 -10.32
C HIS A 11 8.43 -2.31 -8.81
N ASP A 12 7.37 -1.93 -8.08
CA ASP A 12 7.38 -1.79 -6.63
C ASP A 12 7.11 -3.13 -5.89
N LEU A 13 6.93 -4.24 -6.61
CA LEU A 13 6.55 -5.54 -6.06
C LEU A 13 7.47 -5.99 -4.91
N ASN A 14 8.79 -5.83 -5.07
CA ASN A 14 9.74 -6.23 -4.03
C ASN A 14 9.55 -5.40 -2.75
N ALA A 15 9.44 -4.08 -2.89
CA ALA A 15 9.29 -3.18 -1.74
C ALA A 15 7.98 -3.44 -0.99
N VAL A 16 6.88 -3.72 -1.70
CA VAL A 16 5.59 -4.01 -1.07
C VAL A 16 5.61 -5.38 -0.39
N ASP A 17 6.19 -6.41 -1.03
CA ASP A 17 6.29 -7.76 -0.47
C ASP A 17 7.16 -7.79 0.79
N GLU A 18 8.30 -7.10 0.77
CA GLU A 18 9.16 -6.96 1.95
C GLU A 18 8.43 -6.29 3.12
N LEU A 19 7.73 -5.18 2.85
CA LEU A 19 6.96 -4.48 3.88
C LEU A 19 5.79 -5.33 4.38
N MET A 20 5.15 -6.11 3.50
CA MET A 20 4.09 -7.04 3.86
C MET A 20 4.61 -8.18 4.76
N ILE A 21 5.76 -8.78 4.43
CA ILE A 21 6.37 -9.86 5.23
C ILE A 21 6.68 -9.37 6.64
N GLN A 22 7.23 -8.15 6.77
CA GLN A 22 7.52 -7.52 8.08
C GLN A 22 6.27 -7.32 8.95
N HIS A 23 5.09 -7.26 8.35
CA HIS A 23 3.80 -7.04 9.01
C HIS A 23 2.80 -8.19 8.78
N SER A 24 3.31 -9.37 8.38
CA SER A 24 2.52 -10.54 7.99
C SER A 24 1.67 -11.09 9.13
N GLN A 25 2.17 -11.01 10.37
CA GLN A 25 1.44 -11.43 11.57
C GLN A 25 0.12 -10.67 11.79
N THR A 26 -0.03 -9.47 11.24
CA THR A 26 -1.22 -8.63 11.43
C THR A 26 -2.18 -8.61 10.23
N MET A 27 -1.70 -8.95 9.04
CA MET A 27 -2.41 -8.69 7.78
C MET A 27 -2.87 -9.96 7.05
N GLY A 28 -2.50 -11.14 7.58
CA GLY A 28 -2.74 -12.42 6.93
C GLY A 28 -1.82 -12.65 5.73
N PHE A 29 -2.10 -13.72 4.99
CA PHE A 29 -1.30 -14.14 3.85
C PHE A 29 -1.91 -13.62 2.54
N LEU A 30 -1.11 -12.89 1.75
CA LEU A 30 -1.43 -12.55 0.36
C LEU A 30 -0.35 -13.18 -0.54
N PRO A 31 -0.71 -14.07 -1.48
CA PRO A 31 0.27 -14.63 -2.40
C PRO A 31 0.96 -13.53 -3.20
N ARG A 32 2.28 -13.64 -3.37
CA ARG A 32 3.08 -12.69 -4.17
C ARG A 32 2.53 -12.51 -5.60
N LYS A 33 1.96 -13.57 -6.19
CA LYS A 33 1.26 -13.50 -7.49
C LYS A 33 0.03 -12.58 -7.42
N ALA A 34 -0.81 -12.75 -6.40
CA ALA A 34 -1.97 -11.89 -6.21
C ALA A 34 -1.55 -10.43 -5.98
N LEU A 35 -0.50 -10.19 -5.18
CA LEU A 35 0.06 -8.85 -4.99
C LEU A 35 0.50 -8.21 -6.33
N ARG A 36 1.19 -8.97 -7.19
CA ARG A 36 1.54 -8.52 -8.54
C ARG A 36 0.31 -8.15 -9.35
N ASP A 37 -0.73 -8.98 -9.34
CA ASP A 37 -1.98 -8.71 -10.08
C ASP A 37 -2.63 -7.40 -9.62
N TYR A 38 -2.60 -7.08 -8.32
CA TYR A 38 -3.09 -5.79 -7.81
C TYR A 38 -2.27 -4.61 -8.33
N LEU A 39 -0.93 -4.73 -8.33
CA LEU A 39 -0.03 -3.69 -8.84
C LEU A 39 -0.25 -3.43 -10.33
N GLU A 40 -0.39 -4.48 -11.13
CA GLU A 40 -0.65 -4.38 -12.58
C GLU A 40 -2.02 -3.76 -12.88
N LYS A 41 -3.01 -4.01 -12.03
CA LYS A 41 -4.36 -3.43 -12.12
C LYS A 41 -4.48 -2.03 -11.52
N GLY A 42 -3.40 -1.47 -10.98
CA GLY A 42 -3.40 -0.16 -10.32
C GLY A 42 -4.14 -0.11 -8.98
N GLY A 43 -4.41 -1.27 -8.37
CA GLY A 43 -5.09 -1.44 -7.09
C GLY A 43 -4.19 -1.28 -5.86
N VAL A 44 -3.09 -0.53 -5.98
CA VAL A 44 -2.16 -0.29 -4.87
C VAL A 44 -1.72 1.17 -4.85
N LEU A 45 -1.95 1.83 -3.71
CA LEU A 45 -1.36 3.13 -3.38
C LEU A 45 -0.21 2.93 -2.39
N GLY A 46 0.86 3.69 -2.56
CA GLY A 46 2.03 3.67 -1.67
C GLY A 46 2.31 5.03 -1.10
N ALA A 47 2.86 5.05 0.13
CA ALA A 47 3.47 6.24 0.71
C ALA A 47 4.98 6.06 0.74
N LYS A 48 5.71 6.95 0.05
CA LYS A 48 7.17 6.96 0.02
C LYS A 48 7.73 8.16 0.79
N THR A 49 8.90 8.02 1.39
CA THR A 49 9.65 9.14 1.95
C THR A 49 10.31 9.97 0.85
N GLY A 50 10.88 11.12 1.19
CA GLY A 50 11.67 11.93 0.24
C GLY A 50 12.87 11.21 -0.40
N ASN A 51 13.30 10.07 0.15
CA ASN A 51 14.38 9.24 -0.40
C ASN A 51 13.84 8.02 -1.17
N ASP A 52 12.60 8.09 -1.66
CA ASP A 52 11.86 7.02 -2.37
C ASP A 52 11.65 5.71 -1.59
N LYS A 53 11.89 5.71 -0.27
CA LYS A 53 11.66 4.52 0.56
C LYS A 53 10.15 4.33 0.79
N LEU A 54 9.61 3.17 0.41
CA LEU A 54 8.24 2.78 0.74
C LEU A 54 8.09 2.54 2.24
N ILE A 55 7.12 3.21 2.86
CA ILE A 55 6.85 3.12 4.31
C ILE A 55 5.42 2.73 4.65
N ALA A 56 4.51 2.82 3.68
CA ALA A 56 3.13 2.36 3.82
C ALA A 56 2.56 2.00 2.45
N TYR A 57 1.55 1.13 2.43
CA TYR A 57 0.75 0.86 1.24
C TYR A 57 -0.70 0.59 1.61
N LEU A 58 -1.58 0.81 0.63
CA LEU A 58 -2.99 0.49 0.65
C LEU A 58 -3.30 -0.34 -0.59
N LEU A 59 -3.79 -1.56 -0.39
CA LEU A 59 -4.18 -2.48 -1.45
C LEU A 59 -5.70 -2.57 -1.48
N TYR A 60 -6.27 -2.33 -2.66
CA TYR A 60 -7.71 -2.20 -2.84
C TYR A 60 -8.17 -2.79 -4.18
N GLY A 61 -9.36 -3.36 -4.16
CA GLY A 61 -10.09 -3.77 -5.35
C GLY A 61 -11.06 -2.67 -5.79
N ILE A 62 -11.15 -2.47 -7.10
CA ILE A 62 -12.11 -1.56 -7.73
C ILE A 62 -13.30 -2.38 -8.23
N TYR A 63 -14.51 -1.97 -7.85
CA TYR A 63 -15.77 -2.51 -8.34
C TYR A 63 -16.62 -1.37 -8.91
N PRO A 64 -17.65 -1.65 -9.73
CA PRO A 64 -18.45 -0.60 -10.37
C PRO A 64 -19.06 0.43 -9.42
N ASP A 65 -19.40 0.03 -8.20
CA ASP A 65 -20.16 0.82 -7.22
C ASP A 65 -19.39 1.08 -5.92
N ARG A 66 -18.21 0.48 -5.75
CA ARG A 66 -17.45 0.54 -4.49
C ARG A 66 -15.99 0.20 -4.66
N PHE A 67 -15.20 0.57 -3.66
CA PHE A 67 -13.87 0.04 -3.45
C PHE A 67 -13.85 -0.88 -2.25
N ARG A 68 -13.07 -1.96 -2.33
CA ARG A 68 -12.79 -2.83 -1.18
C ARG A 68 -11.33 -2.69 -0.80
N ILE A 69 -11.08 -2.19 0.40
CA ILE A 69 -9.75 -2.22 0.99
C ILE A 69 -9.47 -3.66 1.42
N ALA A 70 -8.43 -4.26 0.84
CA ALA A 70 -7.98 -5.60 1.20
C ALA A 70 -6.91 -5.55 2.28
N GLN A 71 -5.96 -4.60 2.17
CA GLN A 71 -4.85 -4.46 3.10
C GLN A 71 -4.45 -2.99 3.24
N LEU A 72 -4.12 -2.57 4.46
CA LEU A 72 -3.59 -1.25 4.77
C LEU A 72 -2.45 -1.41 5.75
N CYS A 73 -1.23 -1.19 5.27
CA CYS A 73 0.00 -1.35 6.06
C CYS A 73 0.69 -0.02 6.23
N VAL A 74 1.09 0.29 7.47
CA VAL A 74 2.03 1.37 7.77
C VAL A 74 3.16 0.80 8.61
N SER A 75 4.39 1.00 8.16
CA SER A 75 5.60 0.60 8.88
C SER A 75 5.55 1.10 10.33
N LYS A 76 5.91 0.25 11.30
CA LYS A 76 5.85 0.54 12.75
C LYS A 76 6.46 1.89 13.11
N SER A 77 7.62 2.23 12.57
CA SER A 77 8.33 3.49 12.85
C SER A 77 7.59 4.75 12.37
N PHE A 78 6.57 4.58 11.53
CA PHE A 78 5.80 5.64 10.88
C PHE A 78 4.31 5.64 11.28
N GLN A 79 3.89 4.74 12.17
CA GLN A 79 2.53 4.72 12.73
C GLN A 79 2.25 5.96 13.60
N GLY A 80 0.97 6.30 13.78
CA GLY A 80 0.55 7.49 14.55
C GLY A 80 0.77 8.84 13.84
N ARG A 81 1.29 8.84 12.61
CA ARG A 81 1.63 10.06 11.84
C ARG A 81 0.58 10.46 10.80
N GLY A 82 -0.59 9.83 10.79
CA GLY A 82 -1.67 10.12 9.83
C GLY A 82 -1.45 9.58 8.41
N ILE A 83 -0.41 8.78 8.14
CA ILE A 83 -0.12 8.24 6.79
C ILE A 83 -1.27 7.36 6.26
N ALA A 84 -1.85 6.53 7.13
CA ALA A 84 -3.02 5.72 6.78
C ALA A 84 -4.19 6.60 6.30
N LYS A 85 -4.41 7.74 6.95
CA LYS A 85 -5.45 8.71 6.56
C LYS A 85 -5.15 9.33 5.19
N GLN A 86 -3.90 9.73 4.94
CA GLN A 86 -3.48 10.28 3.65
C GLN A 86 -3.69 9.28 2.50
N LEU A 87 -3.38 7.99 2.71
CA LEU A 87 -3.64 6.94 1.71
C LEU A 87 -5.14 6.80 1.40
N LEU A 88 -6.00 6.85 2.42
CA LEU A 88 -7.45 6.77 2.24
C LEU A 88 -8.04 8.01 1.56
N GLU A 89 -7.50 9.20 1.84
CA GLU A 89 -7.93 10.44 1.19
C GLU A 89 -7.61 10.41 -0.32
N ASN A 90 -6.44 9.88 -0.69
CA ASN A 90 -6.05 9.70 -2.10
C ASN A 90 -6.79 8.55 -2.82
N LEU A 91 -7.59 7.76 -2.10
CA LEU A 91 -8.45 6.73 -2.71
C LEU A 91 -9.81 7.30 -3.15
N LYS A 92 -10.22 8.45 -2.63
CA LYS A 92 -11.56 9.01 -2.85
C LYS A 92 -11.74 9.72 -4.21
N ASP A 93 -10.67 9.79 -5.00
CA ASP A 93 -10.61 10.39 -6.33
C ASP A 93 -10.39 9.34 -7.42
#